data_AF-A0A2I3H0G2-F1
#
_entry.id   AF-A0A2I3H0G2-F1
#
_cell.length_a   1.000
_cell.length_b   1.000
_cell.length_c   1.000
_cell.angle_alpha   90.00
_cell.angle_beta   90.00
_cell.angle_gamma   90.00
#
_symmetry.space_group_name_H-M   'P 1'
#
loop_
_entity.id
_entity.type
_entity.pdbx_description
1 polymer ?
#
loop_
_entity_poly.entity_id
_entity_poly.type
_entity_poly.pdbx_seq_one_letter_code
_entity_poly.pdbx_strand_id
1 'polypeptide(L)'
;MNRSHRHGAGSGCLGTMEVKSKFGAEFRRFSLERSKPGKFEEFYGLLQHVHKIPNVDVLVGYADIHGDLLPINNDDNYHKAVSTANPLLRIFIQKKGCVLEYSKNNVRMHCLKTL
;
A
#
# COMPACT_ATOMS: atom_id res chain seq x y z
N MET A 1 -25.51 -32.50 -3.65
CA MET A 1 -25.67 -31.02 -3.55
C MET A 1 -24.34 -30.37 -3.89
N ASN A 2 -24.05 -30.12 -5.17
CA ASN A 2 -22.82 -29.46 -5.61
C ASN A 2 -23.08 -27.97 -5.82
N ARG A 3 -22.52 -27.10 -4.97
CA ARG A 3 -22.49 -25.66 -5.22
C ARG A 3 -21.21 -25.31 -5.97
N SER A 4 -21.35 -25.16 -7.28
CA SER A 4 -20.31 -24.58 -8.13
C SER A 4 -20.17 -23.09 -7.80
N HIS A 5 -19.04 -22.69 -7.21
CA HIS A 5 -18.68 -21.27 -7.12
C HIS A 5 -18.20 -20.79 -8.50
N ARG A 6 -19.10 -20.13 -9.21
CA ARG A 6 -18.80 -19.34 -10.41
C ARG A 6 -18.05 -18.07 -9.97
N HIS A 7 -16.73 -18.02 -10.19
CA HIS A 7 -16.02 -16.75 -10.19
C HIS A 7 -16.25 -16.07 -11.54
N GLY A 8 -17.31 -15.26 -11.60
CA GLY A 8 -17.54 -14.34 -12.71
C GLY A 8 -16.57 -13.17 -12.62
N ALA A 9 -15.69 -13.06 -13.61
CA ALA A 9 -14.99 -11.83 -13.94
C ALA A 9 -16.01 -10.87 -14.60
N GLY A 10 -16.31 -9.76 -13.95
CA GLY A 10 -17.23 -8.76 -14.47
C GLY A 10 -17.29 -7.51 -13.58
N SER A 11 -16.59 -6.47 -14.02
CA SER A 11 -16.88 -5.03 -13.86
C SER A 11 -17.41 -4.54 -12.50
N GLY A 12 -16.51 -3.94 -11.71
CA GLY A 12 -16.85 -3.12 -10.54
C GLY A 12 -16.84 -3.89 -9.22
N CYS A 13 -15.66 -4.22 -8.68
CA CYS A 13 -15.60 -4.74 -7.32
C CYS A 13 -15.87 -3.61 -6.32
N LEU A 14 -17.15 -3.39 -6.02
CA LEU A 14 -17.66 -2.70 -4.82
C LEU A 14 -17.42 -3.56 -3.57
N GLY A 15 -16.20 -4.10 -3.43
CA GLY A 15 -15.82 -5.04 -2.38
C GLY A 15 -14.60 -4.55 -1.62
N THR A 16 -14.38 -5.11 -0.43
CA THR A 16 -13.17 -4.88 0.34
C THR A 16 -11.93 -5.25 -0.49
N MET A 17 -10.94 -4.37 -0.48
CA MET A 17 -9.64 -4.56 -1.10
C MET A 17 -8.65 -4.99 -0.03
N GLU A 18 -7.80 -5.95 -0.37
CA GLU A 18 -6.66 -6.25 0.48
C GLU A 18 -5.55 -5.23 0.26
N VAL A 19 -4.91 -4.81 1.35
CA VAL A 19 -3.71 -3.97 1.34
C VAL A 19 -2.57 -4.80 1.92
N LYS A 20 -1.45 -4.87 1.19
CA LYS A 20 -0.17 -5.42 1.70
C LYS A 20 0.81 -4.27 1.84
N SER A 21 1.12 -3.90 3.07
CA SER A 21 2.01 -2.79 3.39
C SER A 21 3.37 -3.29 3.87
N LYS A 22 4.45 -2.78 3.28
CA LYS A 22 5.84 -3.09 3.61
C LYS A 22 6.52 -1.91 4.28
N PHE A 23 7.13 -2.13 5.43
CA PHE A 23 8.00 -1.16 6.10
C PHE A 23 9.29 -1.86 6.50
N GLY A 24 10.43 -1.47 5.92
CA GLY A 24 11.68 -2.20 6.19
C GLY A 24 11.65 -3.63 5.67
N ALA A 25 11.88 -4.59 6.56
CA ALA A 25 11.71 -6.03 6.31
C ALA A 25 10.31 -6.54 6.72
N GLU A 26 9.48 -5.70 7.32
CA GLU A 26 8.18 -6.06 7.86
C GLU A 26 7.08 -5.98 6.80
N PHE A 27 6.13 -6.92 6.87
CA PHE A 27 4.92 -6.91 6.07
C PHE A 27 3.68 -7.01 6.94
N ARG A 28 2.68 -6.20 6.64
CA ARG A 28 1.36 -6.23 7.28
C ARG A 28 0.26 -6.27 6.23
N ARG A 29 -0.82 -6.99 6.52
CA ARG A 29 -2.02 -7.07 5.66
C ARG A 29 -3.24 -6.62 6.43
N PHE A 30 -4.06 -5.80 5.79
CA PHE A 30 -5.36 -5.36 6.28
C PHE A 30 -6.29 -5.14 5.09
N SER A 31 -7.57 -4.91 5.35
CA SER A 31 -8.57 -4.69 4.30
C SER A 31 -9.09 -3.26 4.34
N LEU A 32 -9.42 -2.71 3.18
CA LEU A 32 -9.96 -1.37 3.00
C LEU A 32 -11.21 -1.42 2.11
N GLU A 33 -12.23 -0.62 2.40
CA GLU A 33 -13.42 -0.55 1.57
C GLU A 33 -13.16 0.32 0.33
N ARG A 34 -13.32 -0.24 -0.88
CA ARG A 34 -13.07 0.51 -2.13
C ARG A 34 -14.09 1.60 -2.40
N SER A 35 -15.32 1.44 -1.90
CA SER A 35 -16.42 2.39 -2.10
C SER A 35 -16.19 3.70 -1.32
N LYS A 36 -15.45 3.63 -0.21
CA LYS A 36 -15.22 4.72 0.74
C LYS A 36 -13.80 4.67 1.28
N PRO A 37 -12.79 4.92 0.45
CA PRO A 37 -11.41 4.78 0.86
C PRO A 37 -10.92 5.87 1.85
N GLY A 38 -11.72 6.91 2.10
CA GLY A 38 -11.33 8.04 2.95
C GLY A 38 -10.33 8.98 2.27
N LYS A 39 -9.67 9.83 3.06
CA LYS A 39 -8.58 10.70 2.61
C LYS A 39 -7.21 10.05 2.75
N PHE A 40 -6.21 10.57 2.04
CA PHE A 40 -4.84 10.10 2.20
C PHE A 40 -4.33 10.24 3.64
N GLU A 41 -4.67 11.32 4.33
CA GLU A 41 -4.24 11.58 5.72
C GLU A 41 -4.73 10.48 6.69
N GLU A 42 -5.97 10.03 6.55
CA GLU A 42 -6.54 8.94 7.35
C GLU A 42 -5.83 7.62 7.06
N PHE A 43 -5.57 7.35 5.78
CA PHE A 43 -4.83 6.18 5.34
C PHE A 43 -3.38 6.20 5.85
N TYR A 44 -2.72 7.35 5.82
CA TYR A 44 -1.38 7.56 6.35
C TYR A 44 -1.31 7.26 7.85
N GLY A 45 -2.27 7.77 8.63
CA GLY A 45 -2.39 7.46 10.06
C GLY A 45 -2.63 5.97 10.32
N LEU A 46 -3.47 5.32 9.52
CA LEU A 46 -3.72 3.87 9.60
C LEU A 46 -2.43 3.06 9.33
N LEU A 47 -1.64 3.46 8.33
CA LEU A 47 -0.36 2.82 8.02
C LEU A 47 0.60 2.92 9.20
N GLN A 48 0.73 4.10 9.82
CA GLN A 48 1.58 4.29 11.00
C GLN A 48 1.10 3.44 12.19
N HIS A 49 -0.21 3.40 12.43
CA HIS A 49 -0.81 2.63 13.51
C HIS A 49 -0.55 1.13 13.33
N VAL A 50 -0.84 0.60 12.14
CA VAL A 50 -0.69 -0.83 11.82
C VAL A 50 0.76 -1.28 11.99
N HIS A 51 1.73 -0.47 11.56
CA HIS A 51 3.18 -0.75 11.72
C HIS A 51 3.77 -0.33 13.07
N LYS A 52 2.96 0.17 14.02
CA LYS A 52 3.41 0.60 15.36
C LYS A 52 4.53 1.65 15.32
N ILE A 53 4.44 2.60 14.38
CA ILE A 53 5.39 3.71 14.19
C ILE A 53 4.71 5.08 14.32
N PRO A 54 3.99 5.35 15.44
CA PRO A 54 3.40 6.66 15.64
C PRO A 54 4.51 7.73 15.67
N ASN A 55 4.24 8.90 15.08
CA ASN A 55 5.16 10.05 15.03
C ASN A 55 6.43 9.85 14.19
N VAL A 56 6.48 8.83 13.32
CA VAL A 56 7.56 8.69 12.34
C VAL A 56 7.15 9.33 11.02
N ASP A 57 7.91 10.32 10.57
CA ASP A 57 7.76 10.86 9.23
C ASP A 57 8.11 9.80 8.18
N VAL A 58 7.13 9.43 7.36
CA VAL A 58 7.31 8.42 6.30
C VAL A 58 6.90 8.95 4.93
N LEU A 59 7.49 8.35 3.90
CA LEU A 59 7.06 8.41 2.52
C LEU A 59 6.24 7.16 2.23
N VAL A 60 5.13 7.33 1.52
CA VAL A 60 4.25 6.25 1.10
C VAL A 60 4.30 6.15 -0.41
N GLY A 61 4.46 4.95 -0.94
CA GLY A 61 4.35 4.66 -2.35
C GLY A 61 3.56 3.39 -2.61
N TYR A 62 3.05 3.23 -3.83
CA TYR A 62 2.37 2.02 -4.27
C TYR A 62 2.98 1.49 -5.57
N ALA A 63 2.94 0.16 -5.74
CA ALA A 63 3.23 -0.44 -7.03
C ALA A 63 1.96 -0.44 -7.88
N ASP A 64 2.00 0.26 -9.01
CA ASP A 64 0.91 0.28 -9.98
C ASP A 64 0.86 -1.01 -10.81
N ILE A 65 -0.15 -1.16 -11.66
CA ILE A 65 -0.35 -2.32 -12.54
C ILE A 65 0.83 -2.59 -13.49
N HIS A 66 1.61 -1.55 -13.81
CA HIS A 66 2.82 -1.66 -14.64
C HIS A 66 4.07 -2.08 -13.85
N GLY A 67 3.98 -2.15 -12.52
CA GLY A 67 5.09 -2.48 -11.63
C GLY A 67 5.91 -1.27 -11.16
N ASP A 68 5.57 -0.07 -11.63
CA ASP A 68 6.21 1.18 -11.21
C ASP A 68 5.83 1.54 -9.77
N LEU A 69 6.82 1.98 -9.00
CA LEU A 69 6.60 2.49 -7.65
C LEU A 69 6.33 3.99 -7.70
N LEU A 70 5.08 4.37 -7.46
CA LEU A 70 4.63 5.75 -7.52
C LEU A 70 4.35 6.30 -6.11
N PRO A 71 4.70 7.58 -5.83
CA PRO A 71 4.44 8.18 -4.52
C PRO A 71 2.93 8.42 -4.31
N ILE A 72 2.50 8.26 -3.07
CA ILE A 72 1.20 8.75 -2.58
C ILE A 72 1.49 9.89 -1.61
N ASN A 73 1.22 11.12 -2.07
CA ASN A 73 1.48 12.35 -1.33
C ASN A 73 0.27 13.31 -1.33
N ASN A 74 -0.82 12.93 -1.98
CA ASN A 74 -2.06 13.69 -2.08
C ASN A 74 -3.24 12.73 -2.29
N ASP A 75 -4.45 13.27 -2.20
CA ASP A 75 -5.69 12.48 -2.34
C ASP A 75 -5.86 11.91 -3.76
N ASP A 76 -5.45 12.62 -4.81
CA ASP A 76 -5.59 12.15 -6.20
C ASP A 76 -4.77 10.88 -6.48
N ASN A 77 -3.50 10.87 -6.05
CA ASN A 77 -2.62 9.71 -6.17
C ASN A 77 -3.12 8.55 -5.32
N TYR A 78 -3.72 8.84 -4.16
CA TYR A 78 -4.34 7.83 -3.31
C TYR A 78 -5.55 7.18 -3.99
N HIS A 79 -6.46 7.99 -4.53
CA HIS A 79 -7.62 7.50 -5.29
C HIS A 79 -7.19 6.68 -6.50
N LYS A 80 -6.14 7.11 -7.21
CA LYS A 80 -5.57 6.34 -8.32
C LYS A 80 -5.06 4.98 -7.86
N ALA A 81 -4.27 4.93 -6.78
CA ALA A 81 -3.75 3.69 -6.22
C ALA A 81 -4.86 2.71 -5.82
N VAL A 82 -5.92 3.21 -5.17
CA VAL A 82 -7.10 2.40 -4.79
C VAL A 82 -7.86 1.89 -6.01
N SER A 83 -8.02 2.73 -7.03
CA SER A 83 -8.79 2.40 -8.23
C SER A 83 -8.08 1.41 -9.14
N THR A 84 -6.75 1.50 -9.27
CA THR A 84 -5.97 0.60 -10.14
C THR A 84 -5.63 -0.73 -9.48
N ALA A 85 -5.59 -0.79 -8.14
CA ALA A 85 -5.29 -2.02 -7.43
C ALA A 85 -6.35 -3.11 -7.68
N ASN A 86 -5.94 -4.28 -8.14
CA ASN A 86 -6.82 -5.44 -8.30
C ASN A 86 -6.03 -6.76 -8.19
N PRO A 87 -6.35 -7.68 -7.26
CA PRO A 87 -7.20 -7.51 -6.07
C PRO A 87 -6.48 -6.84 -4.89
N LEU A 88 -5.15 -6.70 -4.98
CA LEU A 88 -4.26 -6.34 -3.87
C LEU A 88 -3.56 -4.99 -4.11
N LEU A 89 -3.71 -4.06 -3.19
CA LEU A 89 -2.93 -2.81 -3.15
C LEU A 89 -1.60 -3.07 -2.44
N ARG A 90 -0.48 -2.87 -3.14
CA ARG A 90 0.88 -3.05 -2.60
C ARG A 90 1.44 -1.70 -2.19
N ILE A 91 1.62 -1.50 -0.89
CA ILE A 91 2.15 -0.27 -0.29
C ILE A 91 3.57 -0.47 0.19
N PHE A 92 4.41 0.53 -0.05
CA PHE A 92 5.77 0.64 0.46
C PHE A 92 5.86 1.89 1.33
N ILE A 93 6.38 1.70 2.54
CA ILE A 93 6.61 2.76 3.51
C ILE A 93 8.12 2.88 3.71
N GLN A 94 8.60 4.12 3.65
CA GLN A 94 9.99 4.48 3.93
C GLN A 94 10.03 5.58 4.97
N LYS A 95 10.90 5.49 5.98
CA LYS A 95 11.14 6.63 6.87
C LYS A 95 11.85 7.76 6.11
N LYS A 96 11.36 9.00 6.25
CA LYS A 96 12.02 10.19 5.67
C LYS A 96 13.45 10.29 6.21
N GLY A 97 14.40 10.57 5.32
CA GLY A 97 15.83 10.66 5.66
C GLY A 97 16.60 9.34 5.65
N CYS A 98 15.94 8.18 5.50
CA CYS A 98 16.64 6.92 5.19
C CYS A 98 16.77 6.77 3.66
N VAL A 99 17.85 6.15 3.15
CA VAL A 99 18.03 5.93 1.70
C VAL A 99 17.41 4.58 1.29
N LEU A 100 16.59 4.59 0.25
CA LEU A 100 16.11 3.36 -0.39
C LEU A 100 17.18 2.86 -1.35
N GLU A 101 17.74 1.68 -1.11
CA GLU A 101 18.54 1.00 -2.12
C GLU A 101 17.62 0.07 -2.93
N TYR A 102 17.43 0.39 -4.21
CA TYR A 102 16.65 -0.42 -5.14
C TYR A 102 17.55 -1.46 -5.79
N SER A 103 17.46 -2.72 -5.36
CA SER A 103 17.99 -3.83 -6.16
C SER A 103 16.88 -4.41 -7.01
N LYS A 104 17.16 -4.71 -8.28
CA LYS A 104 16.20 -5.14 -9.33
C LYS A 104 15.25 -6.28 -8.94
N ASN A 105 15.51 -6.99 -7.84
CA ASN A 105 14.68 -8.08 -7.33
C ASN A 105 14.25 -7.94 -5.85
N ASN A 106 14.64 -6.88 -5.13
CA ASN A 106 14.24 -6.67 -3.74
C ASN A 106 14.39 -5.20 -3.32
N VAL A 107 13.28 -4.56 -2.94
CA VAL A 107 13.29 -3.22 -2.33
C VAL A 107 13.75 -3.39 -0.88
N ARG A 108 15.01 -3.07 -0.56
CA ARG A 108 15.56 -3.19 0.80
C ARG A 108 15.77 -1.79 1.36
N MET A 109 15.06 -1.49 2.44
CA MET A 109 15.28 -0.27 3.21
C MET A 109 16.60 -0.38 3.98
N HIS A 110 17.58 0.44 3.65
CA HIS A 110 18.75 0.68 4.50
C HIS A 110 18.58 2.06 5.13
N CYS A 111 18.24 2.11 6.42
CA CYS A 111 18.40 3.38 7.11
C CYS A 111 19.90 3.61 7.31
N LEU A 112 20.44 4.67 6.69
CA LEU A 112 21.75 5.18 7.07
C LEU A 112 21.66 5.47 8.57
N LYS A 113 22.39 4.70 9.37
CA LYS A 113 22.57 5.03 10.78
C LYS A 113 23.24 6.40 10.78
N THR A 114 22.49 7.43 11.17
CA THR A 114 23.10 8.71 11.51
C THR A 114 24.18 8.42 12.55
N LEU A 115 25.41 8.86 12.27
CA LEU A 115 26.57 8.77 13.17
C LEU A 115 26.25 9.42 14.52
#